data_AF-A0A7C3H4N9-F1
#
_entry.id   AF-A0A7C3H4N9-F1
#
_cell.length_a   1.000
_cell.length_b   1.000
_cell.length_c   1.000
_cell.angle_alpha   90.00
_cell.angle_beta   90.00
_cell.angle_gamma   90.00
#
_symmetry.space_group_name_H-M   'P 1'
#
loop_
_entity.id
_entity.type
_entity.pdbx_description
1 polymer ?
#
loop_
_entity_poly.entity_id
_entity_poly.type
_entity_poly.pdbx_seq_one_letter_code
_entity_poly.pdbx_strand_id
1 'polypeptide(L)' 'MAEKSSRLPGFYKLSLAERADVIAEWAGLTEEEKAILTGQGLSNEQADHM' A
#
# COMPACT_ATOMS: atom_id res chain seq x y z
N MET A 1 -2.36 10.57 22.04
CA MET A 1 -2.31 9.68 20.86
C MET A 1 -2.43 10.57 19.65
N ALA A 2 -1.53 10.49 18.67
CA ALA A 2 -1.70 11.27 17.44
C ALA A 2 -2.97 10.76 16.74
N GLU A 3 -3.89 11.66 16.38
CA GLU A 3 -5.05 11.28 15.57
C GLU A 3 -4.58 10.69 14.24
N LYS A 4 -5.22 9.59 13.82
CA LYS A 4 -4.93 8.94 12.53
C LYS A 4 -5.18 9.95 11.41
N SER A 5 -4.10 10.45 10.81
CA SER A 5 -4.13 11.41 9.71
C SER A 5 -3.56 10.77 8.45
N SER A 6 -4.09 11.14 7.29
CA SER A 6 -3.52 10.80 5.98
C SER A 6 -2.29 11.66 5.62
N ARG A 7 -1.92 12.63 6.46
CA ARG A 7 -0.68 13.40 6.28
C ARG A 7 0.52 12.56 6.71
N LEU A 8 1.33 12.14 5.75
CA LEU A 8 2.57 11.38 5.95
C LEU A 8 3.77 12.23 5.50
N PRO A 9 4.38 13.05 6.38
CA PRO A 9 5.50 13.91 6.02
C PRO A 9 6.69 13.10 5.51
N GLY A 10 7.30 13.54 4.41
CA GLY A 10 8.47 12.87 3.83
C GLY A 10 8.16 11.60 3.04
N PHE A 11 6.89 11.17 2.93
CA PHE A 11 6.49 9.97 2.22
C PHE A 11 6.99 9.91 0.75
N TYR A 12 7.00 11.06 0.07
CA TYR A 12 7.51 11.16 -1.30
C TYR A 12 9.01 10.86 -1.45
N LYS A 13 9.79 10.90 -0.37
CA LYS A 13 11.23 10.60 -0.36
C LYS A 13 11.52 9.11 -0.25
N LEU A 14 10.54 8.32 0.19
CA LEU A 14 10.67 6.89 0.41
C LEU A 14 10.67 6.14 -0.93
N SER A 15 11.38 5.02 -0.98
CA SER A 15 11.28 4.01 -2.03
C SER A 15 9.89 3.35 -2.04
N LEU A 16 9.57 2.62 -3.11
CA LEU A 16 8.27 1.93 -3.22
C LEU A 16 8.04 0.92 -2.09
N ALA A 17 9.08 0.16 -1.71
CA ALA A 17 9.01 -0.82 -0.63
C ALA A 17 8.74 -0.15 0.73
N GLU A 18 9.51 0.89 1.07
CA GLU A 18 9.32 1.65 2.32
C GLU A 18 7.94 2.32 2.38
N ARG A 19 7.41 2.78 1.24
CA ARG A 19 6.02 3.30 1.19
C ARG A 19 5.00 2.23 1.51
N ALA A 20 5.15 1.02 0.97
CA ALA A 20 4.25 -0.09 1.25
C ALA A 20 4.29 -0.48 2.74
N ASP A 21 5.48 -0.48 3.36
CA ASP A 21 5.64 -0.74 4.79
C ASP A 21 4.91 0.30 5.66
N VAL A 22 5.14 1.59 5.38
CA VAL A 22 4.49 2.69 6.12
C VAL A 22 2.97 2.61 6.00
N ILE A 23 2.44 2.31 4.80
CA ILE A 23 1.00 2.20 4.59
C ILE A 23 0.44 0.94 5.27
N ALA A 24 1.15 -0.19 5.22
CA ALA A 24 0.73 -1.41 5.88
C ALA A 24 0.58 -1.22 7.39
N GLU A 25 1.57 -0.60 8.05
CA GLU A 25 1.48 -0.27 9.47
C GLU A 25 0.34 0.72 9.76
N TRP A 26 0.24 1.79 8.96
CA TRP A 26 -0.77 2.85 9.17
C TRP A 26 -2.20 2.35 8.97
N ALA A 27 -2.44 1.48 7.97
CA ALA A 27 -3.75 0.94 7.65
C ALA A 27 -4.07 -0.36 8.40
N GLY A 28 -3.07 -1.03 9.00
CA GLY A 28 -3.22 -2.33 9.63
C GLY A 28 -3.41 -3.45 8.61
N LEU A 29 -2.70 -3.39 7.48
CA LEU A 29 -2.79 -4.38 6.41
C LEU A 29 -2.11 -5.69 6.81
N THR A 30 -2.62 -6.81 6.30
CA THR A 30 -1.91 -8.09 6.36
C THR A 30 -0.71 -8.09 5.40
N GLU A 31 0.20 -9.05 5.57
CA GLU A 31 1.32 -9.24 4.63
C GLU A 31 0.82 -9.56 3.21
N GLU A 32 -0.31 -10.26 3.08
CA GLU A 32 -0.92 -10.57 1.78
C GLU A 32 -1.45 -9.30 1.10
N GLU A 33 -2.14 -8.43 1.84
CA GLU A 33 -2.64 -7.15 1.32
C GLU A 33 -1.50 -6.20 0.93
N LYS A 34 -0.44 -6.14 1.74
CA LYS A 34 0.78 -5.39 1.41
C LYS A 34 1.46 -5.96 0.15
N ALA A 35 1.50 -7.28 -0.02
CA ALA A 35 2.06 -7.91 -1.20
C ALA A 35 1.28 -7.54 -2.48
N ILE A 36 -0.05 -7.38 -2.40
CA ILE A 36 -0.87 -6.90 -3.52
C ILE A 36 -0.43 -5.50 -3.98
N LEU A 37 -0.09 -4.59 -3.06
CA LEU A 37 0.35 -3.22 -3.39
C LEU A 37 1.68 -3.17 -4.16
N THR A 38 2.52 -4.20 -4.02
CA THR A 38 3.85 -4.27 -4.66
C THR A 38 3.91 -5.30 -5.79
N GLY A 39 2.82 -6.03 -6.02
CA GLY A 39 2.69 -7.06 -7.04
C GLY A 39 2.28 -6.53 -8.42
N GLN A 40 1.88 -7.44 -9.31
CA GLN A 40 1.57 -7.12 -10.72
C GLN A 40 0.16 -6.56 -10.96
N GLY A 41 -0.64 -6.35 -9.91
CA GLY A 41 -2.04 -5.92 -10.05
C GLY A 41 -2.97 -7.04 -10.49
N LEU A 42 -4.07 -6.68 -11.15
CA LEU A 42 -5.06 -7.64 -11.66
C LEU A 42 -4.53 -8.39 -12.89
N SER A 43 -4.95 -9.65 -13.05
CA SER A 43 -4.69 -10.38 -14.29
C SER A 43 -5.53 -9.83 -15.44
N ASN A 44 -5.10 -10.08 -16.68
CA ASN A 44 -5.85 -9.65 -17.87
C ASN A 44 -7.25 -10.28 -17.90
N GLU A 45 -7.37 -11.55 -17.52
CA GLU A 45 -8.64 -12.27 -17.45
C GLU A 45 -9.57 -11.64 -16.40
N GLN A 46 -9.04 -11.24 -15.24
CA GLN A 46 -9.82 -10.54 -14.22
C GLN A 46 -10.27 -9.16 -14.70
N ALA A 47 -9.41 -8.44 -15.44
CA ALA A 47 -9.71 -7.12 -15.97
C ALA A 47 -10.75 -7.14 -17.11
N ASP A 48 -10.82 -8.22 -17.91
CA ASP A 48 -11.78 -8.40 -19.02
C ASP A 48 -13.24 -8.54 -18.53
N HIS A 49 -13.44 -8.85 -17.25
CA HIS A 49 -14.76 -8.99 -16.62
C HIS A 49 -15.29 -7.71 -15.95
N MET A 50 -14.61 -6.56 -16.08
CA MET A 50 -15.01 -5.25 -15.54
C MET A 50 -15.65 -4.36 -16.59
#